data_AF-A0A3S0QR28-F1
#
_entry.id   AF-A0A3S0QR28-F1
#
_cell.length_a   1.000
_cell.length_b   1.000
_cell.length_c   1.000
_cell.angle_alpha   90.00
_cell.angle_beta   90.00
_cell.angle_gamma   90.00
#
_symmetry.space_group_name_H-M   'P 1'
#
loop_
_entity.id
_entity.type
_entity.pdbx_description
1 polymer ?
#
loop_
_entity_poly.entity_id
_entity_poly.type
_entity_poly.pdbx_seq_one_letter_code
_entity_poly.pdbx_strand_id
1 'polypeptide(L)'
;MKKLIMKSRLNESGISLVEVIASIVILSVILISIFTMLTQSGRTTKNNEDIVEATYLAQTEMEKLYDKSQTTLFADYENAIDLELDYDIISPETEYEKDITTPNRNFYIQVIISKTDPILLTTHIIINVYDEKSSPLKTPKAQMQNTLEWRRP
;
A
#
# COMPACT_ATOMS: atom_id res chain seq x y z
N MET A 1 -67.16 -13.98 55.64
CA MET A 1 -66.10 -14.45 54.72
C MET A 1 -65.35 -13.25 54.15
N LYS A 2 -64.08 -13.06 54.52
CA LYS A 2 -63.10 -12.25 53.76
C LYS A 2 -61.71 -12.77 54.10
N LYS A 3 -61.12 -13.52 53.18
CA LYS A 3 -59.75 -14.06 53.30
C LYS A 3 -58.82 -12.96 52.77
N LEU A 4 -58.05 -12.34 53.66
CA LEU A 4 -57.04 -11.33 53.31
C LEU A 4 -55.89 -12.05 52.58
N ILE A 5 -55.75 -11.79 51.29
CA ILE A 5 -54.60 -12.23 50.49
C ILE A 5 -53.46 -11.27 50.78
N MET A 6 -52.48 -11.71 51.56
CA MET A 6 -51.28 -10.96 51.88
C MET A 6 -50.36 -10.98 50.64
N LYS A 7 -50.30 -9.86 49.93
CA LYS A 7 -49.41 -9.66 48.77
C LYS A 7 -47.99 -9.44 49.29
N SER A 8 -47.13 -10.46 49.15
CA SER A 8 -45.69 -10.30 49.35
C SER A 8 -45.15 -9.29 48.33
N ARG A 9 -44.59 -8.17 48.79
CA ARG A 9 -43.76 -7.31 47.96
C ARG A 9 -42.34 -7.84 48.05
N LEU A 10 -41.90 -8.58 47.03
CA LEU A 10 -40.49 -8.86 46.84
C LEU A 10 -39.80 -7.52 46.59
N ASN A 11 -38.85 -7.20 47.45
CA ASN A 11 -38.11 -5.95 47.45
C ASN A 11 -37.07 -6.00 46.32
N GLU A 12 -37.38 -5.45 45.14
CA GLU A 12 -36.47 -5.37 43.98
C GLU A 12 -35.58 -4.10 44.02
N SER A 13 -34.95 -3.81 45.16
CA SER A 13 -34.07 -2.64 45.27
C SER A 13 -32.74 -3.00 45.93
N GLY A 14 -31.84 -3.51 45.10
CA GLY A 14 -30.43 -3.75 45.42
C GLY A 14 -29.75 -4.46 44.25
N ILE A 15 -28.74 -3.82 43.66
CA ILE A 15 -27.87 -4.47 42.65
C ILE A 15 -27.28 -5.72 43.29
N SER A 16 -27.50 -6.88 42.67
CA SER A 16 -26.90 -8.14 43.12
C SER A 16 -25.40 -8.16 42.77
N LEU A 17 -24.58 -8.73 43.65
CA LEU A 17 -23.15 -8.94 43.39
C LEU A 17 -22.92 -9.69 42.06
N VAL A 18 -23.81 -10.63 41.74
CA VAL A 18 -23.78 -11.39 40.48
C VAL A 18 -23.98 -10.47 39.27
N GLU A 19 -24.88 -9.49 39.35
CA GLU A 19 -25.15 -8.54 38.26
C GLU A 19 -23.96 -7.61 38.03
N VAL A 20 -23.28 -7.18 39.10
CA VAL A 20 -22.04 -6.37 39.00
C VAL A 20 -20.94 -7.16 38.29
N ILE A 21 -20.74 -8.41 38.71
CA ILE A 21 -19.72 -9.28 38.10
C ILE A 21 -20.05 -9.53 36.63
N ALA A 22 -21.30 -9.85 36.31
CA ALA A 22 -21.75 -10.04 34.94
C ALA A 22 -21.52 -8.78 34.09
N SER A 23 -21.83 -7.59 34.63
CA SER A 23 -21.62 -6.31 33.94
C SER A 23 -20.14 -6.02 33.69
N ILE A 24 -19.26 -6.29 34.65
CA ILE A 24 -17.80 -6.13 34.48
C ILE A 24 -17.26 -7.10 33.42
N VAL A 25 -17.73 -8.35 33.41
CA VAL A 25 -17.33 -9.34 32.40
C VAL A 25 -17.76 -8.89 31.01
N ILE A 26 -19.02 -8.48 30.84
CA ILE A 26 -19.53 -7.98 29.57
C ILE A 26 -18.75 -6.75 29.11
N LEU A 27 -18.51 -5.79 30.02
CA LEU A 27 -17.73 -4.59 29.72
C LEU A 27 -16.30 -4.93 29.29
N SER A 28 -15.67 -5.90 29.96
CA SER A 28 -14.31 -6.34 29.63
C SER A 28 -14.21 -6.93 28.22
N VAL A 29 -15.20 -7.74 27.81
CA VAL A 29 -15.27 -8.29 26.45
C VAL A 29 -15.37 -7.17 25.41
N ILE A 30 -16.24 -6.18 25.66
CA ILE A 30 -16.41 -5.02 24.76
C ILE A 30 -15.11 -4.22 24.65
N LEU A 31 -14.44 -3.95 25.78
CA LEU A 31 -13.20 -3.18 25.80
C LEU A 31 -12.08 -3.87 25.01
N ILE A 32 -11.92 -5.19 25.16
CA ILE A 32 -10.90 -5.95 24.41
C ILE A 32 -11.14 -5.84 22.89
N SER A 33 -12.40 -5.93 22.45
CA SER A 33 -12.74 -5.78 21.04
C SER A 33 -12.39 -4.38 20.52
N ILE A 34 -12.70 -3.32 21.28
CA ILE A 34 -12.38 -1.94 20.91
C ILE A 34 -10.86 -1.73 20.83
N PHE A 35 -10.08 -2.19 21.81
CA PHE A 35 -8.63 -2.03 21.80
C PHE A 35 -7.97 -2.76 20.63
N THR A 36 -8.49 -3.93 20.27
CA THR A 36 -8.04 -4.67 19.08
C THR A 36 -8.30 -3.87 17.82
N MET A 37 -9.51 -3.30 17.67
CA MET A 37 -9.86 -2.46 16.53
C MET A 37 -8.99 -1.20 16.44
N LEU A 38 -8.74 -0.52 17.56
CA LEU A 38 -7.89 0.67 17.60
C LEU A 38 -6.45 0.36 17.17
N THR A 39 -5.88 -0.74 17.67
CA THR A 39 -4.53 -1.17 17.31
C THR A 39 -4.44 -1.54 15.83
N GLN A 40 -5.46 -2.23 15.32
CA GLN A 40 -5.54 -2.57 13.90
C GLN A 40 -5.66 -1.32 13.02
N SER A 41 -6.50 -0.35 13.42
CA SER A 41 -6.65 0.92 12.71
C SER A 41 -5.33 1.66 12.56
N GLY A 42 -4.52 1.75 13.64
CA GLY A 42 -3.21 2.41 13.57
C GLY A 42 -2.26 1.75 12.56
N ARG A 43 -2.24 0.41 12.52
CA ARG A 43 -1.45 -0.34 11.53
C ARG A 43 -1.96 -0.13 10.10
N THR A 44 -3.27 -0.12 9.91
CA THR A 44 -3.89 0.15 8.60
C THR A 44 -3.58 1.56 8.11
N THR A 45 -3.66 2.57 8.98
CA THR A 45 -3.28 3.95 8.63
C THR A 45 -1.83 4.01 8.17
N LYS A 46 -0.90 3.43 8.92
CA LYS A 46 0.51 3.46 8.53
C LYS A 46 0.77 2.74 7.20
N ASN A 47 0.18 1.56 7.01
CA ASN A 47 0.31 0.84 5.74
C ASN A 47 -0.33 1.60 4.56
N ASN A 48 -1.41 2.36 4.79
CA ASN A 48 -2.02 3.19 3.76
C ASN A 48 -1.12 4.38 3.39
N GLU A 49 -0.48 5.03 4.36
CA GLU A 49 0.53 6.06 4.09
C GLU A 49 1.65 5.50 3.20
N ASP A 50 2.13 4.30 3.52
CA ASP A 50 3.20 3.64 2.77
C ASP A 50 2.80 3.32 1.32
N ILE A 51 1.56 2.86 1.11
CA ILE A 51 1.03 2.59 -0.24
C ILE A 51 0.87 3.89 -1.04
N VAL A 52 0.40 4.97 -0.40
CA VAL A 52 0.25 6.28 -1.05
C VAL A 52 1.61 6.83 -1.46
N GLU A 53 2.61 6.77 -0.59
CA GLU A 53 3.98 7.19 -0.90
C GLU A 53 4.60 6.35 -2.03
N ALA A 54 4.47 5.02 -1.98
CA ALA A 54 4.93 4.14 -3.05
C ALA A 54 4.25 4.46 -4.39
N THR A 55 2.96 4.77 -4.36
CA THR A 55 2.19 5.15 -5.56
C THR A 55 2.67 6.48 -6.13
N TYR A 56 2.93 7.46 -5.28
CA TYR A 56 3.47 8.76 -5.70
C TYR A 56 4.86 8.61 -6.34
N LEU A 57 5.71 7.76 -5.78
CA LEU A 57 7.01 7.42 -6.37
C LEU A 57 6.84 6.76 -7.74
N ALA A 58 5.97 5.74 -7.85
CA ALA A 58 5.69 5.07 -9.11
C ALA A 58 5.19 6.06 -10.18
N GLN A 59 4.32 7.00 -9.79
CA GLN A 59 3.79 8.02 -10.69
C GLN A 59 4.88 8.98 -11.14
N THR A 60 5.71 9.44 -10.21
CA THR A 60 6.81 10.36 -10.49
C THR A 60 7.80 9.74 -11.48
N GLU A 61 8.17 8.47 -11.29
CA GLU A 61 9.06 7.78 -12.23
C GLU A 61 8.40 7.54 -13.60
N MET A 62 7.09 7.24 -13.63
CA MET A 62 6.35 7.12 -14.89
C MET A 62 6.31 8.45 -15.66
N GLU A 63 6.10 9.56 -14.96
CA GLU A 63 6.11 10.91 -15.56
C GLU A 63 7.50 11.26 -16.12
N LYS A 64 8.57 10.96 -15.38
CA LYS A 64 9.95 11.15 -15.88
C LYS A 64 10.23 10.35 -17.14
N LEU A 65 9.82 9.08 -17.17
CA LEU A 65 9.96 8.21 -18.34
C LEU A 65 9.14 8.72 -19.53
N TYR A 66 7.91 9.17 -19.27
CA TYR A 66 7.07 9.78 -20.30
C TYR A 66 7.71 11.05 -20.88
N ASP A 67 8.20 11.95 -20.02
CA ASP A 67 8.88 13.18 -20.45
C ASP A 67 10.10 12.85 -21.31
N LYS A 68 10.88 11.83 -20.93
CA LYS A 68 12.00 11.32 -21.74
C LYS A 68 11.54 10.74 -23.07
N SER A 69 10.44 10.00 -23.10
CA SER A 69 9.90 9.45 -24.35
C SER A 69 9.53 10.54 -25.36
N GLN A 70 9.10 11.71 -24.86
CA GLN A 70 8.80 12.86 -25.70
C GLN A 70 10.04 13.55 -26.25
N THR A 71 11.19 13.48 -25.59
CA THR A 71 12.42 14.18 -26.01
C THR A 71 13.41 13.29 -26.76
N THR A 72 13.41 11.99 -26.47
CA THR A 72 14.38 11.01 -26.97
C THR A 72 13.87 10.28 -28.19
N LEU A 73 14.73 10.09 -29.18
CA LEU A 73 14.43 9.29 -30.36
C LEU A 73 14.27 7.82 -29.97
N PHE A 74 13.37 7.11 -30.65
CA PHE A 74 13.18 5.68 -30.41
C PHE A 74 14.48 4.87 -30.53
N ALA A 75 15.44 5.28 -31.36
CA ALA A 75 16.73 4.59 -31.50
C ALA A 75 17.61 4.63 -30.24
N ASP A 76 17.39 5.62 -29.37
CA ASP A 76 18.23 5.91 -28.20
C ASP A 76 17.49 5.69 -26.87
N TYR A 77 16.31 5.04 -26.90
CA TYR A 77 15.44 4.92 -25.74
C TYR A 77 16.09 4.21 -24.55
N GLU A 78 16.93 3.20 -24.81
CA GLU A 78 17.66 2.46 -23.77
C GLU A 78 18.66 3.35 -23.03
N ASN A 79 19.40 4.20 -23.77
CA ASN A 79 20.34 5.15 -23.18
C ASN A 79 19.64 6.19 -22.30
N ALA A 80 18.44 6.63 -22.69
CA ALA A 80 17.67 7.57 -21.87
C ALA A 80 17.17 6.95 -20.56
N ILE A 81 16.96 5.64 -20.52
CA ILE A 81 16.53 4.93 -19.31
C ILE A 81 17.72 4.65 -18.38
N ASP A 82 18.84 4.18 -18.92
CA ASP A 82 20.05 3.84 -18.16
C ASP A 82 20.79 5.09 -17.64
N LEU A 83 21.28 5.93 -18.55
CA LEU A 83 22.24 7.00 -18.23
C LEU A 83 21.60 8.29 -17.73
N GLU A 84 20.42 8.65 -18.22
CA GLU A 84 19.81 9.96 -17.93
C GLU A 84 18.88 9.94 -16.72
N LEU A 85 18.36 8.77 -16.36
CA LEU A 85 17.45 8.58 -15.23
C LEU A 85 18.10 7.89 -14.04
N ASP A 86 19.39 7.53 -14.13
CA ASP A 86 20.19 6.99 -13.03
C ASP A 86 19.56 5.69 -12.49
N TYR A 87 19.36 4.74 -13.40
CA TYR A 87 18.92 3.38 -13.11
C TYR A 87 20.08 2.41 -13.31
N ASP A 88 20.21 1.43 -12.42
CA ASP A 88 21.13 0.31 -12.57
C ASP A 88 20.51 -0.78 -13.46
N ILE A 89 21.29 -1.34 -14.39
CA ILE A 89 20.83 -2.43 -15.27
C ILE A 89 20.84 -3.75 -14.50
N ILE A 90 19.68 -4.42 -14.39
CA ILE A 90 19.59 -5.81 -13.93
C ILE A 90 19.73 -6.76 -15.12
N SER A 91 18.93 -6.51 -16.16
CA SER A 91 18.92 -7.24 -17.40
C SER A 91 18.90 -6.23 -18.54
N PRO A 92 19.88 -6.29 -19.48
CA PRO A 92 19.91 -5.39 -20.61
C PRO A 92 18.54 -5.32 -21.31
N GLU A 93 18.15 -4.11 -21.72
CA GLU A 93 16.97 -3.84 -22.55
C GLU A 93 15.61 -4.13 -21.89
N THR A 94 15.57 -4.74 -20.71
CA THR A 94 14.35 -5.36 -20.15
C THR A 94 14.09 -5.04 -18.71
N GLU A 95 15.12 -4.89 -17.88
CA GLU A 95 14.95 -4.74 -16.43
C GLU A 95 16.00 -3.82 -15.83
N TYR A 96 15.52 -2.78 -15.14
CA TYR A 96 16.31 -1.73 -14.53
C TYR A 96 15.86 -1.53 -13.08
N GLU A 97 16.77 -1.09 -12.21
CA GLU A 97 16.48 -0.85 -10.80
C GLU A 97 17.04 0.47 -10.29
N LYS A 98 16.41 1.00 -9.24
CA LYS A 98 16.87 2.20 -8.56
C LYS A 98 16.50 2.16 -7.10
N ASP A 99 17.47 2.43 -6.24
CA ASP A 99 17.24 2.62 -4.81
C ASP A 99 16.94 4.11 -4.53
N ILE A 100 15.79 4.39 -3.90
CA ILE A 100 15.39 5.74 -3.50
C ILE A 100 15.31 5.82 -1.98
N THR A 101 16.10 6.72 -1.40
CA THR A 101 16.03 7.06 0.02
C THR A 101 15.13 8.28 0.21
N THR A 102 13.97 8.08 0.82
CA THR A 102 13.13 9.18 1.34
C THR A 102 13.55 9.51 2.78
N PRO A 103 13.19 10.67 3.33
CA PRO A 103 13.57 11.05 4.70
C PRO A 103 13.19 10.03 5.77
N ASN A 104 12.15 9.23 5.52
CA ASN A 104 11.60 8.30 6.50
C ASN A 104 11.93 6.84 6.21
N ARG A 105 12.36 6.51 4.99
CA ARG A 105 12.36 5.13 4.48
C ARG A 105 13.13 4.98 3.17
N ASN A 106 13.63 3.76 2.93
CA ASN A 106 14.13 3.36 1.62
C ASN A 106 13.03 2.67 0.81
N PHE A 107 13.02 2.95 -0.48
CA PHE A 107 12.20 2.26 -1.47
C PHE A 107 13.12 1.70 -2.55
N TYR A 108 12.72 0.55 -3.08
CA TYR A 108 13.38 -0.07 -4.21
C TYR A 108 12.42 -0.02 -5.40
N ILE A 109 12.86 0.60 -6.50
CA ILE A 109 12.09 0.73 -7.73
C ILE A 109 12.67 -0.22 -8.76
N GLN A 110 11.78 -0.93 -9.45
CA GLN A 110 12.12 -1.79 -10.57
C GLN A 110 11.29 -1.36 -11.79
N VAL A 111 11.98 -1.12 -12.90
CA VAL A 111 11.37 -0.78 -14.20
C VAL A 111 11.56 -1.96 -15.13
N ILE A 112 10.45 -2.47 -15.68
CA ILE A 112 10.44 -3.60 -16.60
C ILE A 112 9.90 -3.13 -17.95
N ILE A 113 10.67 -3.35 -19.01
CA ILE A 113 10.22 -3.19 -20.38
C ILE A 113 9.70 -4.54 -20.84
N SER A 114 8.37 -4.69 -20.91
CA SER A 114 7.78 -6.01 -21.21
C SER A 114 7.56 -6.25 -22.69
N LYS A 115 7.49 -5.18 -23.49
CA LYS A 115 7.30 -5.26 -24.94
C LYS A 115 7.76 -3.98 -25.61
N THR A 116 8.42 -4.13 -26.76
CA THR A 116 8.80 -3.02 -27.62
C THR A 116 8.22 -3.26 -29.02
N ASP A 117 7.61 -2.23 -29.62
CA ASP A 117 7.09 -2.25 -30.98
C ASP A 117 7.84 -1.21 -31.83
N PRO A 118 8.80 -1.64 -32.67
CA PRO A 118 9.58 -0.74 -33.52
C PRO A 118 8.78 -0.07 -34.64
N ILE A 119 7.62 -0.62 -35.02
CA ILE A 119 6.79 -0.06 -36.10
C ILE A 119 5.97 1.11 -35.54
N LEU A 120 5.39 0.92 -34.35
CA LEU A 120 4.63 1.95 -33.66
C LEU A 120 5.51 2.89 -32.83
N LEU A 121 6.81 2.57 -32.69
CA LEU A 121 7.78 3.29 -31.86
C LEU A 121 7.28 3.38 -30.41
N THR A 122 6.81 2.25 -29.87
CA THR A 122 6.25 2.20 -28.52
C THR A 122 6.94 1.17 -27.63
N THR A 123 7.00 1.45 -26.33
CA THR A 123 7.47 0.51 -25.31
C THR A 123 6.44 0.38 -24.19
N HIS A 124 6.08 -0.84 -23.82
CA HIS A 124 5.27 -1.12 -22.65
C HIS A 124 6.15 -1.23 -21.41
N ILE A 125 5.93 -0.34 -20.46
CA ILE A 125 6.72 -0.20 -19.24
C ILE A 125 5.86 -0.54 -18.03
N ILE A 126 6.43 -1.30 -17.11
CA ILE A 126 5.88 -1.61 -15.80
C ILE A 126 6.85 -1.10 -14.74
N ILE A 127 6.37 -0.29 -13.81
CA ILE A 127 7.13 0.23 -12.67
C ILE A 127 6.58 -0.42 -11.41
N ASN A 128 7.45 -1.10 -10.67
CA ASN A 128 7.15 -1.73 -9.39
C ASN A 128 7.92 -1.02 -8.29
N VAL A 129 7.26 -0.75 -7.17
CA VAL A 129 7.87 -0.12 -5.99
C VAL A 129 7.76 -1.04 -4.79
N TYR A 130 8.88 -1.29 -4.11
CA TYR A 130 9.01 -2.21 -2.98
C TYR A 130 9.57 -1.50 -1.74
N ASP A 131 9.31 -2.03 -0.54
CA ASP A 131 9.96 -1.58 0.70
C ASP A 131 11.44 -1.95 0.75
N GLU A 132 11.79 -3.13 0.25
CA GLU A 132 13.16 -3.68 0.36
C GLU A 132 13.53 -4.49 -0.87
N LYS A 133 14.78 -4.36 -1.30
CA LYS A 133 15.38 -5.08 -2.44
C LYS A 133 15.37 -6.61 -2.25
N SER A 134 15.45 -7.09 -1.01
CA SER A 134 15.63 -8.51 -0.67
C SER A 134 14.39 -9.16 -0.04
N SER A 135 13.19 -8.61 -0.23
CA SER A 135 11.98 -9.24 0.32
C SER A 135 11.76 -10.63 -0.31
N PRO A 136 11.68 -11.71 0.48
CA PRO A 136 11.40 -13.06 -0.03
C PRO A 136 10.00 -13.18 -0.64
N LEU A 137 9.12 -12.22 -0.33
CA LEU A 137 7.82 -12.02 -0.95
C LEU A 137 7.92 -10.76 -1.82
N LYS A 138 8.20 -10.92 -3.12
CA LYS A 138 8.26 -9.83 -4.11
C LYS A 138 6.86 -9.27 -4.43
N THR A 139 6.08 -8.87 -3.43
CA THR A 139 4.81 -8.16 -3.67
C THR A 139 5.08 -6.65 -3.65
N PRO A 140 4.90 -5.95 -4.79
CA PRO A 140 5.10 -4.52 -4.81
C PRO A 140 4.05 -3.81 -3.96
N LYS A 141 4.45 -2.71 -3.30
CA LYS A 141 3.54 -1.81 -2.59
C LYS A 141 2.70 -0.98 -3.56
N ALA A 142 3.27 -0.67 -4.71
CA ALA A 142 2.60 0.01 -5.80
C ALA A 142 3.14 -0.49 -7.15
N GLN A 143 2.26 -0.52 -8.14
CA GLN A 143 2.60 -0.86 -9.51
C GLN A 143 1.90 0.12 -10.45
N MET A 144 2.63 0.63 -11.44
CA MET A 144 2.08 1.41 -12.54
C MET A 144 2.54 0.83 -13.86
N GLN A 145 1.68 0.90 -14.88
CA GLN A 145 2.00 0.40 -16.21
C GLN A 145 1.50 1.38 -17.26
N ASN A 146 2.28 1.56 -18.32
CA ASN A 146 1.90 2.41 -19.44
C ASN A 146 2.62 1.98 -20.72
N THR A 147 2.06 2.35 -21.86
CA THR A 147 2.73 2.27 -23.16
C THR A 147 3.21 3.65 -23.55
N LEU A 148 4.52 3.83 -23.65
CA LEU A 148 5.12 5.11 -24.07
C LEU A 148 5.30 5.12 -25.58
N GLU A 149 4.87 6.19 -26.23
CA GLU A 149 5.23 6.51 -27.61
C GLU A 149 6.50 7.37 -27.59
N TRP A 150 7.48 6.98 -28.40
CA TRP A 150 8.77 7.65 -28.53
C TRP A 150 8.77 8.61 -29.71
N ARG A 151 9.60 9.64 -29.62
CA ARG A 151 9.75 10.60 -30.71
C ARG A 151 10.24 9.91 -31.98
N ARG A 152 9.63 10.28 -33.11
CA ARG A 152 10.03 9.82 -34.44
C ARG A 152 11.41 10.41 -34.82
N PRO A 153 12.28 9.62 -35.47
CA PRO A 153 13.51 10.12 -36.07
C PRO A 153 13.24 11.18 -37.15
#